data_AF-A0A6J8A7D2-F1
#
_entry.id   AF-A0A6J8A7D2-F1
#
_cell.length_a   1.000
_cell.length_b   1.000
_cell.length_c   1.000
_cell.angle_alpha   90.00
_cell.angle_beta   90.00
_cell.angle_gamma   90.00
#
_symmetry.space_group_name_H-M   'P 1'
#
loop_
_entity.id
_entity.type
_entity.pdbx_description
1 polymer ?
#
loop_
_entity_poly.entity_id
_entity_poly.type
_entity_poly.pdbx_seq_one_letter_code
_entity_poly.pdbx_strand_id
1 'polypeptide(L)'
;MATAILVLQQVVKSKSDNIPLFIYHKVTETPASNDISVIEKFITSEFTWLHASVILSCLVLVLLSVLVYFLYRQRNSKCTRVYLEITSGGDCVTIPIISLSLCPSYYDFSTPSVENITVSALPHCKLFFLCSVQIPDSVSIGYFTRRRLNKILMQSFNAYVLVTHQRFATVLNPASFGT
;
A
#
# COMPACT_ATOMS: atom_id res chain seq x y z
N MET A 1 -30.01 -21.02 -97.85
CA MET A 1 -29.45 -20.13 -96.82
C MET A 1 -29.21 -18.69 -97.33
N ALA A 2 -30.07 -18.13 -98.19
CA ALA A 2 -29.98 -16.73 -98.63
C ALA A 2 -31.20 -15.89 -98.21
N THR A 3 -32.29 -16.54 -97.77
CA THR A 3 -33.55 -15.89 -97.39
C THR A 3 -33.59 -15.48 -95.91
N ALA A 4 -32.88 -16.18 -95.02
CA ALA A 4 -32.83 -15.84 -93.59
C ALA A 4 -32.03 -14.57 -93.28
N ILE A 5 -31.03 -14.24 -94.11
CA ILE A 5 -30.18 -13.04 -93.94
C ILE A 5 -30.94 -11.77 -94.33
N LEU A 6 -31.84 -11.84 -95.32
CA LEU A 6 -32.66 -10.70 -95.75
C LEU A 6 -33.72 -10.31 -94.71
N VAL A 7 -34.29 -11.28 -93.99
CA VAL A 7 -35.26 -11.02 -92.91
C VAL A 7 -34.59 -10.36 -91.70
N LEU A 8 -33.36 -10.77 -91.34
CA LEU A 8 -32.62 -10.13 -90.25
C LEU A 8 -32.22 -8.69 -90.57
N GLN A 9 -31.89 -8.36 -91.83
CA GLN A 9 -31.60 -6.98 -92.22
C GLN A 9 -32.84 -6.07 -92.19
N GLN A 10 -34.05 -6.60 -92.43
CA GLN A 10 -35.29 -5.82 -92.28
C GLN A 10 -35.67 -5.57 -90.81
N VAL A 11 -35.31 -6.46 -89.88
CA VAL A 11 -35.58 -6.28 -88.44
C VAL A 11 -34.59 -5.32 -87.77
N VAL A 12 -33.31 -5.29 -88.22
CA VAL A 12 -32.32 -4.33 -87.70
C VAL A 12 -32.60 -2.90 -88.18
N LYS A 13 -33.22 -2.73 -89.36
CA LYS A 13 -33.56 -1.40 -89.92
C LYS A 13 -34.89 -0.80 -89.42
N SER A 14 -35.64 -1.51 -88.58
CA SER A 14 -36.96 -1.10 -88.07
C SER A 14 -37.00 -0.84 -86.55
N LYS A 15 -35.85 -0.60 -85.91
CA LYS A 15 -35.78 -0.30 -84.47
C LYS A 15 -34.87 0.89 -84.17
N SER A 16 -35.23 2.04 -84.71
CA SER A 16 -34.75 3.34 -84.25
C SER A 16 -35.77 4.38 -84.70
N ASP A 17 -36.90 4.46 -84.00
CA ASP A 17 -37.62 5.70 -83.75
C ASP A 17 -38.72 5.42 -82.73
N ASN A 18 -38.77 6.24 -81.68
CA ASN A 18 -39.77 6.29 -80.61
C ASN A 18 -39.68 5.19 -79.53
N ILE A 19 -38.67 5.30 -78.66
CA ILE A 19 -38.74 4.78 -77.29
C ILE A 19 -39.08 5.95 -76.37
N PRO A 20 -40.21 5.94 -75.63
CA PRO A 20 -40.57 7.02 -74.72
C PRO A 20 -39.65 7.05 -73.49
N LEU A 21 -38.97 8.18 -73.29
CA LEU A 21 -38.05 8.54 -72.20
C LEU A 21 -38.72 8.73 -70.81
N PHE A 22 -39.75 7.93 -70.47
CA PHE A 22 -40.51 8.14 -69.24
C PHE A 22 -40.08 7.26 -68.04
N ILE A 23 -39.21 6.26 -68.24
CA ILE A 23 -38.77 5.33 -67.18
C ILE A 23 -37.28 5.54 -66.82
N TYR A 24 -36.86 6.78 -66.68
CA TYR A 24 -35.66 7.11 -65.90
C TYR A 24 -35.96 8.31 -65.01
N HIS A 25 -36.65 8.06 -63.90
CA HIS A 25 -36.52 8.93 -62.74
C HIS A 25 -35.06 8.86 -62.30
N LYS A 26 -34.29 9.87 -62.71
CA LYS A 26 -32.98 10.14 -62.14
C LYS A 26 -33.23 10.51 -60.68
N VAL A 27 -32.93 9.58 -59.77
CA VAL A 27 -32.89 9.88 -58.33
C VAL A 27 -31.91 11.04 -58.18
N THR A 28 -32.43 12.21 -57.86
CA THR A 28 -31.65 13.36 -57.44
C THR A 28 -30.90 12.93 -56.19
N GLU A 29 -29.59 12.71 -56.31
CA GLU A 29 -28.68 12.59 -55.19
C GLU A 29 -28.67 13.93 -54.41
N THR A 30 -29.59 14.05 -53.46
CA THR A 30 -29.47 15.02 -52.35
C THR A 30 -28.41 14.52 -51.38
N PRO A 31 -27.54 15.40 -50.83
CA PRO A 31 -26.34 15.01 -50.11
C PRO A 31 -26.69 14.49 -48.71
N ALA A 32 -26.71 13.17 -48.53
CA ALA A 32 -26.82 12.51 -47.23
C ALA A 32 -25.48 12.47 -46.47
N SER A 33 -24.69 13.55 -46.50
CA SER A 33 -23.38 13.62 -45.84
C SER A 33 -23.38 14.36 -44.51
N ASN A 34 -24.48 15.02 -44.13
CA ASN A 34 -24.52 15.81 -42.90
C ASN A 34 -25.01 15.03 -41.68
N ASP A 35 -26.00 14.13 -41.80
CA ASP A 35 -26.58 13.45 -40.63
C ASP A 35 -25.65 12.40 -40.01
N ILE A 36 -24.85 11.71 -40.84
CA ILE A 36 -23.83 10.76 -40.36
C ILE A 36 -22.75 11.50 -39.56
N SER A 37 -22.37 12.70 -40.00
CA SER A 37 -21.35 13.51 -39.32
C SER A 37 -21.80 14.07 -37.97
N VAL A 38 -23.11 14.30 -37.78
CA VAL A 38 -23.68 14.78 -36.51
C VAL A 38 -23.75 13.65 -35.49
N ILE A 39 -24.17 12.46 -35.92
CA ILE A 39 -24.21 11.27 -35.04
C ILE A 39 -22.79 10.85 -34.64
N GLU A 40 -21.84 10.87 -35.57
CA GLU A 40 -20.45 10.51 -35.29
C GLU A 40 -19.78 11.54 -34.35
N LYS A 41 -20.09 12.83 -34.50
CA LYS A 41 -19.66 13.88 -33.54
C LYS A 41 -20.30 13.71 -32.18
N PHE A 42 -21.59 13.39 -32.10
CA PHE A 42 -22.30 13.19 -30.84
C PHE A 42 -21.80 11.94 -30.10
N ILE A 43 -21.58 10.83 -30.82
CA ILE A 43 -21.01 9.60 -30.27
C ILE A 43 -19.59 9.89 -29.77
N THR A 44 -18.74 10.55 -30.55
CA THR A 44 -17.37 10.84 -30.12
C THR A 44 -17.28 11.85 -28.97
N SER A 45 -18.18 12.84 -28.90
CA SER A 45 -18.19 13.83 -27.81
C SER A 45 -18.75 13.29 -26.50
N GLU A 46 -19.84 12.54 -26.54
CA GLU A 46 -20.44 11.94 -25.33
C GLU A 46 -19.55 10.80 -24.80
N PHE A 47 -18.98 10.00 -25.70
CA PHE A 47 -18.08 8.90 -25.33
C PHE A 47 -16.78 9.40 -24.69
N THR A 48 -16.26 10.54 -25.13
CA THR A 48 -15.06 11.15 -24.51
C THR A 48 -15.32 11.71 -23.12
N TRP A 49 -16.49 12.33 -22.87
CA TRP A 49 -16.84 12.82 -21.53
C TRP A 49 -17.06 11.68 -20.53
N LEU A 50 -17.75 10.61 -20.95
CA LEU A 50 -17.94 9.41 -20.13
C LEU A 50 -16.60 8.75 -19.78
N HIS A 51 -15.68 8.65 -20.74
CA HIS A 51 -14.35 8.10 -20.50
C HIS A 51 -13.52 8.98 -19.57
N ALA A 52 -13.57 10.30 -19.74
CA ALA A 52 -12.91 11.24 -18.83
C ALA A 52 -13.45 11.10 -17.40
N SER A 53 -14.77 10.97 -17.24
CA SER A 53 -15.42 10.74 -15.94
C SER A 53 -14.99 9.41 -15.30
N VAL A 54 -14.91 8.32 -16.08
CA VAL A 54 -14.48 7.00 -15.58
C VAL A 54 -13.00 7.03 -15.19
N ILE A 55 -12.14 7.65 -15.99
CA ILE A 55 -10.70 7.81 -15.68
C ILE A 55 -10.51 8.62 -14.41
N LEU A 56 -11.25 9.74 -14.26
CA LEU A 56 -11.21 10.57 -13.06
C LEU A 56 -11.67 9.78 -11.83
N SER A 57 -12.76 9.03 -11.94
CA SER A 57 -13.24 8.18 -10.85
C SER A 57 -12.21 7.11 -10.45
N CYS A 58 -11.52 6.50 -11.42
CA CYS A 58 -10.47 5.52 -11.17
C CYS A 58 -9.28 6.16 -10.44
N LEU A 59 -8.84 7.34 -10.87
CA LEU A 59 -7.77 8.10 -10.20
C LEU A 59 -8.11 8.45 -8.75
N VAL A 60 -9.34 8.89 -8.49
CA VAL A 60 -9.81 9.20 -7.14
C VAL A 60 -9.81 7.94 -6.25
N LEU A 61 -10.26 6.79 -6.78
CA LEU A 61 -10.23 5.52 -6.04
C LEU A 61 -8.81 5.08 -5.69
N VAL A 62 -7.86 5.21 -6.63
CA VAL A 62 -6.45 4.91 -6.37
C VAL A 62 -5.92 5.83 -5.27
N LEU A 63 -6.16 7.13 -5.35
CA LEU A 63 -5.74 8.09 -4.31
C LEU A 63 -6.33 7.77 -2.93
N LEU A 64 -7.62 7.43 -2.87
CA LEU A 64 -8.27 7.02 -1.63
C LEU A 64 -7.66 5.74 -1.07
N SER A 65 -7.39 4.74 -1.91
CA SER A 65 -6.76 3.48 -1.46
C SER A 65 -5.36 3.72 -0.87
N VAL A 66 -4.58 4.60 -1.48
CA VAL A 66 -3.25 5.00 -1.00
C VAL A 66 -3.35 5.72 0.34
N LEU A 67 -4.30 6.65 0.49
CA LEU A 67 -4.54 7.34 1.77
C LEU A 67 -4.97 6.36 2.87
N VAL A 68 -5.89 5.45 2.59
CA VAL A 68 -6.31 4.41 3.55
C VAL A 68 -5.12 3.52 3.93
N TYR A 69 -4.28 3.13 2.96
CA TYR A 69 -3.06 2.37 3.22
C TYR A 69 -2.09 3.14 4.13
N PHE A 70 -1.85 4.43 3.87
CA PHE A 70 -0.99 5.26 4.72
C PHE A 70 -1.58 5.43 6.12
N LEU A 71 -2.87 5.69 6.25
CA LEU A 71 -3.54 5.82 7.55
C LEU A 71 -3.51 4.49 8.33
N TYR A 72 -3.71 3.36 7.66
CA TYR A 72 -3.59 2.04 8.26
C TYR A 72 -2.16 1.77 8.73
N ARG A 73 -1.15 2.10 7.91
CA ARG A 73 0.26 1.96 8.28
C ARG A 73 0.67 2.91 9.41
N GLN A 74 0.11 4.11 9.44
CA GLN A 74 0.32 5.10 10.50
C GLN A 74 -0.50 4.82 11.76
N ARG A 75 -1.39 3.82 11.74
CA ARG A 75 -2.10 3.39 12.95
C ARG A 75 -1.06 2.85 13.93
N ASN A 76 -0.56 3.74 14.77
CA ASN A 76 0.36 3.41 15.84
C ASN A 76 -0.33 2.34 16.68
N SER A 77 0.19 1.11 16.61
CA SER A 77 -0.25 0.06 17.52
C SER A 77 -0.04 0.59 18.92
N LYS A 78 -1.11 0.57 19.74
CA LYS A 78 -1.08 0.95 21.16
C LYS A 78 -0.35 -0.14 21.95
N CYS A 79 0.87 -0.43 21.53
CA CYS A 79 1.70 -1.49 22.05
C CYS A 79 2.38 -0.97 23.31
N THR A 80 2.25 -1.76 24.38
CA THR A 80 3.01 -1.54 25.61
C THR A 80 4.35 -2.22 25.44
N ARG A 81 5.45 -1.54 25.73
CA ARG A 81 6.79 -2.13 25.61
C ARG A 81 7.51 -2.03 26.93
N VAL A 82 8.08 -3.16 27.34
CA VAL A 82 8.93 -3.23 28.53
C VAL A 82 10.37 -3.09 28.08
N TYR A 83 11.08 -2.17 28.71
CA TYR A 83 12.47 -1.86 28.45
C TYR A 83 13.31 -2.10 29.70
N LEU A 84 14.54 -2.57 29.51
CA LEU A 84 15.58 -2.56 30.53
C LEU A 84 16.46 -1.35 30.26
N GLU A 85 16.49 -0.41 31.20
CA GLU A 85 17.42 0.72 31.17
C GLU A 85 18.56 0.46 32.15
N ILE A 86 19.78 0.53 31.65
CA ILE A 86 20.99 0.40 32.47
C ILE A 86 21.76 1.71 32.37
N THR A 87 22.01 2.32 33.51
CA THR A 87 22.64 3.63 33.63
C THR A 87 23.87 3.57 34.53
N SER A 88 24.98 4.17 34.11
CA SER A 88 26.13 4.45 34.98
C SER A 88 26.58 5.89 34.74
N GLY A 89 26.48 6.73 35.77
CA GLY A 89 26.89 8.14 35.69
C GLY A 89 26.18 8.90 34.55
N GLY A 90 26.91 9.19 33.48
CA GLY A 90 26.41 9.88 32.28
C GLY A 90 26.07 8.97 31.09
N ASP A 91 26.33 7.67 31.19
CA ASP A 91 26.05 6.70 30.13
C ASP A 91 24.74 5.93 30.42
N CYS A 92 23.86 5.84 29.43
CA CYS A 92 22.59 5.12 29.51
C CYS A 92 22.37 4.24 28.27
N VAL A 93 21.86 3.03 28.49
CA VAL A 93 21.47 2.08 27.44
C VAL A 93 20.09 1.52 27.75
N THR A 94 19.15 1.72 26.82
CA THR A 94 17.79 1.18 26.89
C THR A 94 17.62 0.01 25.93
N ILE A 95 17.12 -1.12 26.42
CA ILE A 95 17.05 -2.40 25.70
C ILE A 95 15.60 -2.88 25.72
N PRO A 96 14.95 -3.05 24.55
CA PRO A 96 13.60 -3.60 24.52
C PRO A 96 13.64 -5.06 24.95
N ILE A 97 12.85 -5.41 25.96
CA ILE A 97 12.76 -6.78 26.47
C ILE A 97 11.61 -7.52 25.80
N ILE A 98 10.41 -6.94 25.90
CA ILE A 98 9.18 -7.54 25.39
C ILE A 98 8.20 -6.47 24.93
N SER A 99 7.49 -6.77 23.85
CA SER A 99 6.36 -5.99 23.36
C SER A 99 5.06 -6.70 23.70
N LEU A 100 4.21 -6.02 24.44
CA LEU A 100 2.89 -6.47 24.88
C LEU A 100 1.82 -5.84 23.98
N SER A 101 0.81 -6.64 23.63
CA SER A 101 -0.25 -6.24 22.70
C SER A 101 -1.35 -5.40 23.34
N LEU A 102 -1.54 -5.49 24.66
CA LEU A 102 -2.58 -4.78 25.40
C LEU A 102 -2.03 -3.54 26.13
N CYS A 103 -2.94 -2.72 26.67
CA CYS A 103 -2.58 -1.60 27.55
C CYS A 103 -1.96 -2.10 28.87
N PRO A 104 -1.15 -1.29 29.56
CA PRO A 104 -0.50 -1.68 30.82
C PRO A 104 -1.50 -2.13 31.90
N SER A 105 -2.71 -1.56 31.90
CA SER A 105 -3.78 -1.89 32.85
C SER A 105 -4.29 -3.34 32.81
N TYR A 106 -3.95 -4.10 31.77
CA TYR A 106 -4.32 -5.50 31.60
C TYR A 106 -3.23 -6.46 32.09
N TYR A 107 -2.10 -5.95 32.56
CA TYR A 107 -0.98 -6.73 33.03
C TYR A 107 -0.67 -6.37 34.48
N ASP A 108 -0.50 -7.40 35.32
CA ASP A 108 0.02 -7.24 36.66
C ASP A 108 1.54 -7.21 36.61
N PHE A 109 2.10 -6.00 36.65
CA PHE A 109 3.55 -5.81 36.75
C PHE A 109 3.97 -5.95 38.20
N SER A 110 4.60 -7.06 38.56
CA SER A 110 5.35 -7.17 39.81
C SER A 110 6.67 -6.41 39.69
N THR A 111 7.15 -5.86 40.81
CA THR A 111 8.43 -5.15 40.90
C THR A 111 9.58 -6.11 40.58
N PRO A 112 10.25 -5.95 39.43
CA PRO A 112 11.31 -6.85 39.04
C PRO A 112 12.58 -6.58 39.86
N SER A 113 13.19 -7.63 40.39
CA SER A 113 14.57 -7.56 40.93
C SER A 113 15.54 -7.98 39.83
N VAL A 114 16.46 -7.09 39.46
CA VAL A 114 17.53 -7.39 38.50
C VAL A 114 18.80 -7.70 39.28
N GLU A 115 19.17 -8.97 39.40
CA GLU A 115 20.27 -9.38 40.28
C GLU A 115 21.63 -9.41 39.58
N ASN A 116 21.68 -10.00 38.38
CA ASN A 116 22.93 -10.18 37.65
C ASN A 116 22.71 -9.87 36.18
N ILE A 117 23.59 -9.04 35.58
CA ILE A 117 23.55 -8.73 34.15
C ILE A 117 24.85 -9.22 33.52
N THR A 118 24.74 -10.14 32.58
CA THR A 118 25.89 -10.65 31.84
C THR A 118 25.66 -10.57 30.33
N VAL A 119 26.74 -10.42 29.57
CA VAL A 119 26.70 -10.36 28.12
C VAL A 119 27.51 -11.51 27.54
N SER A 120 26.89 -12.34 26.70
CA SER A 120 27.60 -13.44 26.05
C SER A 120 28.64 -12.96 25.02
N ALA A 121 29.66 -13.80 24.85
CA ALA A 121 30.64 -13.65 23.80
C ALA A 121 30.04 -13.89 22.40
N LEU A 122 30.76 -13.46 21.34
CA LEU A 122 30.36 -13.68 19.95
C LEU A 122 30.16 -15.19 19.66
N PRO A 123 29.28 -15.57 18.70
CA PRO A 123 28.57 -14.73 17.72
C PRO A 123 27.19 -14.25 18.19
N HIS A 124 26.62 -14.87 19.22
CA HIS A 124 25.29 -14.55 19.71
C HIS A 124 25.41 -13.55 20.87
N CYS A 125 25.24 -12.27 20.59
CA CYS A 125 25.22 -11.22 21.61
C CYS A 125 23.89 -11.26 22.36
N LYS A 126 23.85 -11.97 23.49
CA LYS A 126 22.69 -12.05 24.37
C LYS A 126 23.04 -11.35 25.67
N LEU A 127 22.09 -10.56 26.17
CA LEU A 127 22.10 -10.06 27.53
C LEU A 127 21.29 -11.03 28.37
N PHE A 128 21.89 -11.58 29.41
CA PHE A 128 21.21 -12.41 30.40
C PHE A 128 20.98 -11.59 31.65
N PHE A 129 19.76 -11.67 32.18
CA PHE A 129 19.43 -11.08 33.46
C PHE A 129 18.51 -12.01 34.23
N LEU A 130 18.78 -12.17 35.53
CA LEU A 130 17.88 -12.89 36.41
C LEU A 130 16.76 -11.94 36.83
N CYS A 131 15.52 -12.27 36.46
CA CYS A 131 14.33 -11.53 36.88
C CYS A 131 13.41 -12.49 37.64
N SER A 132 12.91 -12.07 38.79
CA SER A 132 11.94 -12.84 39.60
C SER A 132 10.54 -12.94 38.97
N VAL A 133 10.35 -12.39 37.76
CA VAL A 133 9.05 -12.18 37.10
C VAL A 133 9.07 -12.79 35.70
N GLN A 134 7.89 -13.01 35.09
CA GLN A 134 7.64 -13.54 33.73
C GLN A 134 8.23 -12.70 32.56
N ILE A 135 9.42 -12.15 32.75
CA ILE A 135 10.19 -11.43 31.76
C ILE A 135 11.22 -12.42 31.21
N PRO A 136 11.44 -12.48 29.88
CA PRO A 136 12.44 -13.39 29.33
C PRO A 136 13.83 -13.10 29.89
N ASP A 137 14.49 -14.12 30.43
CA ASP A 137 15.82 -14.02 31.08
C ASP A 137 16.95 -13.66 30.11
N SER A 138 16.70 -13.67 28.80
CA SER A 138 17.69 -13.28 27.81
C SER A 138 17.12 -12.52 26.62
N VAL A 139 17.87 -11.53 26.15
CA VAL A 139 17.51 -10.69 24.99
C VAL A 139 18.70 -10.58 24.05
N SER A 140 18.46 -10.73 22.74
CA SER A 140 19.50 -10.48 21.74
C SER A 140 19.78 -8.99 21.60
N ILE A 141 21.02 -8.59 21.77
CA ILE A 141 21.46 -7.19 21.68
C ILE A 141 22.36 -6.98 20.47
N GLY A 142 22.25 -5.80 19.86
CA GLY A 142 23.12 -5.38 18.77
C GLY A 142 24.57 -5.16 19.24
N TYR A 143 25.52 -5.26 18.31
CA TYR A 143 26.95 -5.09 18.59
C TYR A 143 27.30 -3.72 19.21
N PHE A 144 26.71 -2.63 18.72
CA PHE A 144 26.95 -1.29 19.25
C PHE A 144 26.39 -1.12 20.67
N THR A 145 25.18 -1.64 20.92
CA THR A 145 24.57 -1.69 22.24
C THR A 145 25.47 -2.43 23.21
N ARG A 146 25.98 -3.61 22.81
CA ARG A 146 26.95 -4.38 23.59
C ARG A 146 28.22 -3.60 23.93
N ARG A 147 28.81 -2.90 22.96
CA ARG A 147 30.03 -2.09 23.22
C ARG A 147 29.79 -1.02 24.29
N ARG A 148 28.63 -0.37 24.29
CA ARG A 148 28.26 0.60 25.33
C ARG A 148 27.99 -0.10 26.67
N LEU A 149 27.24 -1.20 26.63
CA LEU A 149 26.91 -1.97 27.82
C LEU A 149 28.14 -2.50 28.53
N ASN A 150 29.13 -3.04 27.78
CA ASN A 150 30.39 -3.49 28.35
C ASN A 150 31.18 -2.37 29.04
N LYS A 151 31.03 -1.11 28.61
CA LYS A 151 31.65 0.03 29.33
C LYS A 151 30.92 0.30 30.64
N ILE A 152 29.59 0.28 30.60
CA ILE A 152 28.74 0.52 31.78
C ILE A 152 28.90 -0.57 32.83
N LEU A 153 28.93 -1.84 32.42
CA LEU A 153 29.07 -3.00 33.33
C LEU A 153 30.44 -3.08 34.01
N MET A 154 31.45 -2.32 33.57
CA MET A 154 32.76 -2.23 34.23
C MET A 154 32.77 -1.21 35.38
N GLN A 155 31.65 -0.53 35.63
CA GLN A 155 31.46 0.48 36.65
C GLN A 155 30.24 0.12 37.51
N SER A 156 30.01 0.85 38.61
CA SER A 156 28.75 0.75 39.33
C SER A 156 27.61 1.25 38.44
N PHE A 157 26.58 0.42 38.27
CA PHE A 157 25.44 0.74 37.41
C PHE A 157 24.13 0.56 38.19
N ASN A 158 23.11 1.28 37.76
CA ASN A 158 21.72 1.06 38.16
C ASN A 158 20.97 0.44 36.99
N ALA A 159 20.09 -0.50 37.28
CA ALA A 159 19.22 -1.13 36.30
C ALA A 159 17.76 -0.88 36.67
N TYR A 160 16.99 -0.38 35.71
CA TYR A 160 15.57 -0.07 35.85
C TYR A 160 14.78 -0.80 34.79
N VAL A 161 13.65 -1.38 35.19
CA VAL A 161 12.68 -1.90 34.23
C VAL A 161 11.61 -0.83 34.01
N LEU A 162 11.41 -0.45 32.76
CA LEU A 162 10.46 0.58 32.36
C LEU A 162 9.34 -0.04 31.55
N VAL A 163 8.12 0.39 31.83
CA VAL A 163 6.97 0.12 30.97
C VAL A 163 6.65 1.39 30.21
N THR A 164 6.57 1.27 28.89
CA THR A 164 6.20 2.37 28.02
C THR A 164 4.89 2.08 27.32
N HIS A 165 4.00 3.06 27.26
CA HIS A 165 2.75 2.99 26.53
C HIS A 165 2.42 4.37 25.96
N GLN A 166 2.18 4.46 24.64
CA GLN A 166 1.81 5.73 23.99
C GLN A 166 2.74 6.92 24.33
N ARG A 167 4.06 6.69 24.36
CA ARG A 167 5.10 7.68 24.72
C ARG A 167 5.19 8.05 26.21
N PHE A 168 4.32 7.52 27.05
CA PHE A 168 4.50 7.59 28.50
C PHE A 168 5.42 6.45 28.94
N ALA A 169 6.39 6.75 29.79
CA ALA A 169 7.29 5.78 30.40
C ALA A 169 7.08 5.80 31.91
N THR A 170 7.04 4.62 32.53
CA THR A 170 6.88 4.46 33.97
C THR A 170 7.88 3.43 34.46
N VAL A 171 8.63 3.76 35.51
CA VAL A 171 9.58 2.85 36.14
C VAL A 171 8.80 1.84 36.97
N LEU A 172 9.03 0.55 36.71
CA LEU A 172 8.63 -0.52 37.61
C LEU A 172 9.68 -0.57 38.71
N ASN A 173 9.39 0.09 39.81
CA ASN A 173 10.36 0.39 40.87
C ASN A 173 11.05 -0.89 41.38
N PRO A 174 12.36 -1.08 41.18
CA PRO A 174 13.10 -2.05 41.96
C PRO A 174 13.37 -1.46 43.36
N ALA A 175 13.31 -2.29 44.39
CA ALA A 175 13.92 -1.93 45.68
C ALA A 175 15.40 -1.59 45.42
N SER A 176 15.83 -0.41 45.86
CA SER A 176 17.18 0.12 45.66
C SER A 176 18.27 -0.89 46.02
N PHE A 177 19.17 -1.21 45.09
CA PHE A 177 20.41 -1.91 45.41
C PHE A 177 21.40 -0.92 46.00
N GLY A 178 21.63 -1.03 47.30
CA GLY A 178 22.76 -0.41 47.99
C GLY A 178 23.89 -1.42 48.11
N THR A 179 25.03 -1.08 47.51
CA THR A 179 26.40 -1.59 47.73
C THR A 179 26.65 -3.10 47.66
#